data_AF-A0A1H9UZ51-F1
#
_entry.id   AF-A0A1H9UZ51-F1
#
_cell.length_a   1.000
_cell.length_b   1.000
_cell.length_c   1.000
_cell.angle_alpha   90.00
_cell.angle_beta   90.00
_cell.angle_gamma   90.00
#
_symmetry.space_group_name_H-M   'P 1'
#
loop_
_entity.id
_entity.type
_entity.pdbx_description
1 polymer ?
#
loop_
_entity_poly.entity_id
_entity_poly.type
_entity_poly.pdbx_seq_one_letter_code
_entity_poly.pdbx_strand_id
1 'polypeptide(L)'
;MDTYIDLKDVRVTGYVSMGLIALVVAESIWGTINDWQGGSSSWSFLAIMLLVPAGVACMVWFRGVTHNAEAIALHGVRTVSQVWKASDPEQREVPFAQRAASPLIKPWQYAFLAMVLGDVFESLLLDTPLYVVFSTLSTLCAIGAGGLACFLVFRISIMQQRFAVPQRKRG
;
A
#
# COMPACT_ATOMS: atom_id res chain seq x y z
N MET A 1 26.46 -18.52 -7.00
CA MET A 1 25.21 -18.26 -7.73
C MET A 1 24.82 -16.83 -7.41
N ASP A 2 24.99 -15.92 -8.36
CA ASP A 2 24.57 -14.52 -8.20
C ASP A 2 23.04 -14.50 -8.26
N THR A 3 22.39 -14.28 -7.12
CA THR A 3 20.94 -14.14 -7.04
C THR A 3 20.56 -12.88 -7.81
N TYR A 4 20.03 -13.05 -9.03
CA TYR A 4 19.58 -11.94 -9.86
C TYR A 4 18.36 -11.28 -9.22
N ILE A 5 18.51 -10.04 -8.75
CA ILE A 5 17.41 -9.24 -8.19
C ILE A 5 16.83 -8.41 -9.34
N ASP A 6 15.65 -8.78 -9.85
CA ASP A 6 14.95 -7.96 -10.85
C ASP A 6 14.24 -6.78 -10.17
N LEU A 7 14.84 -5.61 -10.33
CA LEU A 7 14.35 -4.37 -9.73
C LEU A 7 13.55 -3.51 -10.70
N LYS A 8 13.63 -3.79 -12.00
CA LYS A 8 12.89 -3.02 -13.00
C LYS A 8 11.41 -3.36 -12.92
N ASP A 9 11.09 -4.66 -12.82
CA ASP A 9 9.71 -5.13 -12.72
C ASP A 9 9.03 -4.65 -11.42
N VAL A 10 9.73 -4.72 -10.29
CA VAL A 10 9.25 -4.21 -8.99
C VAL A 10 8.94 -2.71 -9.01
N ARG A 11 9.75 -1.90 -9.67
CA ARG A 11 9.49 -0.45 -9.76
C ARG A 11 8.27 -0.15 -10.61
N VAL A 12 8.15 -0.79 -11.77
CA VAL A 12 7.03 -0.57 -12.69
C VAL A 12 5.73 -1.00 -12.02
N THR A 13 5.68 -2.20 -11.47
CA THR A 13 4.52 -2.71 -10.74
C THR A 13 4.20 -1.87 -9.50
N GLY A 14 5.21 -1.31 -8.83
CA GLY A 14 5.05 -0.36 -7.73
C GLY A 14 4.41 0.97 -8.16
N TYR A 15 4.89 1.58 -9.25
CA TYR A 15 4.29 2.81 -9.78
C TYR A 15 2.85 2.59 -10.27
N VAL A 16 2.59 1.46 -10.94
CA VAL A 16 1.23 1.08 -11.37
C VAL A 16 0.32 0.91 -10.16
N SER A 17 0.79 0.23 -9.11
CA SER A 17 0.04 0.08 -7.85
C SER A 17 -0.30 1.43 -7.21
N MET A 18 0.69 2.33 -7.11
CA MET A 18 0.46 3.67 -6.56
C MET A 18 -0.52 4.49 -7.39
N GLY A 19 -0.43 4.43 -8.72
CA GLY A 19 -1.36 5.12 -9.61
C GLY A 19 -2.79 4.61 -9.44
N LEU A 20 -2.99 3.30 -9.34
CA LEU A 20 -4.31 2.71 -9.14
C LEU A 20 -4.86 3.00 -7.75
N ILE A 21 -4.05 2.95 -6.69
CA ILE A 21 -4.45 3.39 -5.34
C ILE A 21 -4.88 4.86 -5.36
N ALA A 22 -4.11 5.73 -6.02
CA ALA A 22 -4.44 7.14 -6.12
C ALA A 22 -5.75 7.38 -6.88
N LEU A 23 -6.03 6.59 -7.92
CA LEU A 23 -7.30 6.64 -8.63
C LEU A 23 -8.48 6.20 -7.76
N VAL A 24 -8.31 5.15 -6.96
CA VAL A 24 -9.33 4.72 -5.98
C VAL A 24 -9.62 5.84 -4.98
N VAL A 25 -8.58 6.45 -4.41
CA VAL A 25 -8.75 7.58 -3.46
C VAL A 25 -9.43 8.78 -4.11
N ALA A 26 -9.05 9.12 -5.35
CA ALA A 26 -9.66 10.21 -6.09
C ALA A 26 -11.15 9.95 -6.36
N GLU A 27 -11.51 8.71 -6.68
CA GLU A 27 -12.88 8.30 -6.86
C GLU A 27 -13.67 8.38 -5.56
N SER A 28 -13.13 7.92 -4.42
CA SER A 28 -13.82 8.02 -3.12
C SER A 28 -14.11 9.48 -2.73
N ILE A 29 -13.17 10.39 -2.98
CA ILE A 29 -13.38 11.84 -2.79
C ILE A 29 -14.50 12.34 -3.69
N TRP A 30 -14.44 11.98 -4.97
CA TRP A 30 -15.38 12.48 -5.97
C TRP A 30 -16.80 11.94 -5.75
N GLY A 31 -16.94 10.67 -5.38
CA GLY A 31 -18.20 10.05 -5.00
C GLY A 31 -18.80 10.73 -3.78
N THR A 32 -18.01 10.96 -2.73
CA THR A 32 -18.46 11.66 -1.52
C THR A 32 -18.95 13.08 -1.83
N ILE A 33 -18.26 13.84 -2.69
CA ILE A 33 -18.67 15.20 -3.06
C ILE A 33 -19.98 15.21 -3.85
N ASN A 34 -20.13 14.33 -4.84
CA ASN A 34 -21.28 14.36 -5.74
C ASN A 34 -22.52 13.66 -5.17
N ASP A 35 -22.33 12.74 -4.24
CA ASP A 35 -23.40 11.94 -3.64
C ASP A 35 -23.43 12.09 -2.12
N TRP A 36 -23.19 13.32 -1.68
CA TRP A 36 -23.08 13.66 -0.27
C TRP A 36 -24.36 13.37 0.53
N GLN A 37 -25.53 13.34 -0.12
CA GLN A 37 -26.84 13.20 0.53
C GLN A 37 -27.56 11.86 0.23
N GLY A 38 -26.95 10.93 -0.51
CA GLY A 38 -27.57 9.65 -0.83
C GLY A 38 -26.56 8.64 -1.37
N GLY A 39 -26.89 7.34 -1.30
CA GLY A 39 -26.01 6.26 -1.76
C GLY A 39 -26.41 5.76 -3.15
N SER A 40 -25.97 6.44 -4.22
CA SER A 40 -26.22 5.97 -5.58
C SER A 40 -25.31 4.79 -5.95
N SER A 41 -25.95 3.75 -6.48
CA SER A 41 -25.28 2.50 -6.86
C SER A 41 -24.17 2.64 -7.92
N SER A 42 -24.17 3.74 -8.67
CA SER A 42 -23.22 3.98 -9.77
C SER A 42 -21.80 4.26 -9.27
N TRP A 43 -21.65 5.00 -8.16
CA TRP A 43 -20.34 5.27 -7.56
C TRP A 43 -19.76 4.01 -6.92
N SER A 44 -20.58 3.25 -6.20
CA SER A 44 -20.16 1.97 -5.62
C SER A 44 -19.65 0.99 -6.69
N PHE A 45 -20.28 0.96 -7.88
CA PHE A 45 -19.79 0.14 -8.99
C PHE A 45 -18.42 0.61 -9.52
N LEU A 46 -18.24 1.93 -9.67
CA LEU A 46 -16.98 2.50 -10.14
C LEU A 46 -15.83 2.24 -9.15
N ALA A 47 -16.08 2.39 -7.85
CA ALA A 47 -15.15 2.04 -6.79
C ALA A 47 -14.65 0.60 -6.91
N ILE A 48 -15.57 -0.37 -7.10
CA ILE A 48 -15.21 -1.79 -7.28
C ILE A 48 -14.35 -2.00 -8.54
N MET A 49 -14.72 -1.36 -9.66
CA MET A 49 -13.99 -1.46 -10.92
C MET A 49 -12.55 -0.92 -10.82
N LEU A 50 -12.28 0.03 -9.92
CA LEU A 50 -10.94 0.55 -9.67
C LEU A 50 -10.17 -0.26 -8.62
N LEU A 51 -10.87 -0.75 -7.59
CA LEU A 51 -10.28 -1.47 -6.47
C LEU A 51 -9.73 -2.84 -6.88
N VAL A 52 -10.42 -3.57 -7.75
CA VAL A 52 -9.97 -4.90 -8.20
C VAL A 52 -8.63 -4.83 -8.95
N PRO A 53 -8.45 -4.00 -10.00
CA PRO A 53 -7.15 -3.82 -10.64
C PRO A 53 -6.07 -3.32 -9.68
N ALA A 54 -6.41 -2.40 -8.77
CA ALA A 54 -5.47 -1.90 -7.76
C ALA A 54 -4.95 -3.04 -6.87
N GLY A 55 -5.86 -3.90 -6.38
CA GLY A 55 -5.51 -5.07 -5.56
C GLY A 55 -4.62 -6.05 -6.30
N VAL A 56 -4.91 -6.33 -7.58
CA VAL A 56 -4.08 -7.22 -8.41
C VAL A 56 -2.69 -6.63 -8.61
N ALA A 57 -2.57 -5.35 -8.98
CA ALA A 57 -1.30 -4.68 -9.16
C ALA A 57 -0.46 -4.69 -7.86
N CYS A 58 -1.09 -4.38 -6.72
CA CYS A 58 -0.46 -4.45 -5.41
C CYS A 58 0.03 -5.86 -5.08
N MET A 59 -0.73 -6.90 -5.42
CA MET A 59 -0.32 -8.28 -5.17
C MET A 59 0.89 -8.67 -6.03
N VAL A 60 0.88 -8.31 -7.32
CA VAL A 60 2.01 -8.55 -8.22
C VAL A 60 3.27 -7.85 -7.70
N TRP A 61 3.14 -6.57 -7.36
CA TRP A 61 4.22 -5.81 -6.73
C TRP A 61 4.72 -6.49 -5.45
N PHE A 62 3.80 -6.87 -4.55
CA PHE A 62 4.14 -7.49 -3.26
C PHE A 62 4.92 -8.79 -3.42
N ARG A 63 4.54 -9.63 -4.41
CA ARG A 63 5.28 -10.87 -4.71
C ARG A 63 6.71 -10.57 -5.19
N GLY A 64 6.87 -9.59 -6.07
CA GLY A 64 8.19 -9.17 -6.56
C GLY A 64 9.09 -8.62 -5.45
N VAL A 65 8.58 -7.70 -4.63
CA VAL A 65 9.38 -7.16 -3.50
C VAL A 65 9.70 -8.20 -2.45
N THR A 66 8.80 -9.18 -2.24
CA THR A 66 9.00 -10.26 -1.28
C THR A 66 10.14 -11.17 -1.74
N HIS A 67 10.11 -11.63 -3.00
CA HIS A 67 11.19 -12.43 -3.56
C HIS A 67 12.56 -11.72 -3.46
N ASN A 68 12.59 -10.42 -3.78
CA ASN A 68 13.81 -9.62 -3.64
C ASN A 68 14.24 -9.48 -2.17
N ALA A 69 13.29 -9.28 -1.25
CA ALA A 69 13.56 -9.19 0.18
C ALA A 69 14.09 -10.51 0.77
N GLU A 70 13.59 -11.66 0.32
CA GLU A 70 14.11 -12.98 0.70
C GLU A 70 15.56 -13.15 0.25
N ALA A 71 15.88 -12.73 -0.98
CA ALA A 71 17.25 -12.75 -1.49
C ALA A 71 18.19 -11.83 -0.69
N ILE A 72 17.71 -10.66 -0.25
CA ILE A 72 18.50 -9.70 0.54
C ILE A 72 18.71 -10.17 1.99
N ALA A 73 17.67 -10.73 2.62
CA ALA A 73 17.70 -11.12 4.02
C ALA A 73 18.18 -12.56 4.25
N LEU A 74 18.26 -13.39 3.20
CA LEU A 74 18.47 -14.84 3.28
C LEU A 74 17.51 -15.51 4.27
N HIS A 75 16.25 -15.05 4.28
CA HIS A 75 15.22 -15.45 5.24
C HIS A 75 13.85 -15.46 4.58
N GLY A 76 12.90 -16.26 5.10
CA GLY A 76 11.53 -16.29 4.60
C GLY A 76 10.78 -15.01 4.96
N VAL A 77 10.46 -14.20 3.96
CA VAL A 77 9.77 -12.92 4.11
C VAL A 77 8.32 -13.13 3.67
N ARG A 78 7.36 -12.87 4.56
CA ARG A 78 5.93 -13.12 4.28
C ARG A 78 5.03 -11.91 4.50
N THR A 79 5.56 -10.85 5.12
CA THR A 79 4.78 -9.67 5.50
C THR A 79 5.46 -8.39 5.03
N VAL A 80 4.68 -7.34 4.80
CA VAL A 80 5.20 -6.00 4.43
C VAL A 80 6.19 -5.47 5.48
N SER A 81 5.97 -5.77 6.76
CA SER A 81 6.90 -5.43 7.84
C SER A 81 8.27 -6.09 7.66
N GLN A 82 8.30 -7.37 7.30
CA GLN A 82 9.53 -8.09 7.03
C GLN A 82 10.19 -7.60 5.73
N VAL A 83 9.41 -7.30 4.68
CA VAL A 83 9.92 -6.69 3.43
C VAL A 83 10.63 -5.37 3.74
N TRP A 84 10.05 -4.53 4.60
CA TRP A 84 10.69 -3.29 5.06
C TRP A 84 12.00 -3.57 5.78
N LYS A 85 11.99 -4.42 6.81
CA LYS A 85 13.19 -4.79 7.59
C LYS A 85 14.31 -5.38 6.72
N ALA A 86 13.94 -6.14 5.70
CA ALA A 86 14.88 -6.72 4.75
C ALA A 86 15.49 -5.65 3.84
N SER A 87 14.63 -4.73 3.36
CA SER A 87 15.00 -3.74 2.36
C SER A 87 15.74 -2.54 2.96
N ASP A 88 15.63 -2.26 4.26
CA ASP A 88 16.27 -1.10 4.87
C ASP A 88 17.81 -1.20 4.86
N PRO A 89 18.52 -0.36 4.08
CA PRO A 89 19.98 -0.41 3.97
C PRO A 89 20.70 -0.03 5.26
N GLU A 90 20.10 0.83 6.08
CA GLU A 90 20.72 1.34 7.32
C GLU A 90 20.75 0.26 8.41
N GLN A 91 19.88 -0.74 8.30
CA GLN A 91 19.77 -1.83 9.27
C GLN A 91 20.45 -3.12 8.79
N ARG A 92 21.27 -3.05 7.72
CA ARG A 92 21.88 -4.22 7.09
C ARG A 92 22.80 -4.98 8.03
N GLU A 93 23.62 -4.26 8.81
CA GLU A 93 24.58 -4.83 9.75
C GLU A 93 23.91 -5.39 11.02
N VAL A 94 22.66 -5.00 11.27
CA VAL A 94 21.87 -5.50 12.40
C VAL A 94 21.28 -6.87 12.03
N PRO A 95 21.36 -7.87 12.94
CA PRO A 95 20.68 -9.15 12.74
C PRO A 95 19.19 -8.96 12.45
N PHE A 96 18.63 -9.73 11.50
CA PHE A 96 17.26 -9.52 11.01
C PHE A 96 16.19 -9.47 12.14
N ALA A 97 16.35 -10.30 13.17
CA ALA A 97 15.46 -10.35 14.32
C ALA A 97 15.37 -9.03 15.11
N GLN A 98 16.45 -8.23 15.10
CA GLN A 98 16.57 -6.96 15.81
C GLN A 98 16.22 -5.74 14.94
N ARG A 99 15.94 -5.94 13.65
CA ARG A 99 15.58 -4.85 12.74
C ARG A 99 14.19 -4.29 13.05
N ALA A 100 14.09 -2.97 13.05
CA ALA A 100 12.86 -2.22 13.21
C ALA A 100 12.10 -2.11 11.88
N ALA A 101 10.78 -2.31 11.95
CA ALA A 101 9.89 -2.07 10.82
C ALA A 101 9.51 -0.58 10.75
N SER A 102 8.92 -0.15 9.63
CA SER A 102 8.39 1.21 9.51
C SER A 102 7.37 1.50 10.62
N PRO A 103 7.50 2.64 11.33
CA PRO A 103 6.50 3.07 12.31
C PRO A 103 5.14 3.36 11.68
N LEU A 104 5.07 3.52 10.35
CA LEU A 104 3.86 3.85 9.60
C LEU A 104 2.97 2.65 9.28
N ILE A 105 3.45 1.42 9.50
CA ILE A 105 2.64 0.21 9.23
C ILE A 105 1.39 0.16 10.11
N LYS A 106 1.52 0.45 11.41
CA LYS A 106 0.36 0.45 12.33
C LYS A 106 -0.64 1.57 12.03
N PRO A 107 -0.22 2.85 11.86
CA PRO A 107 -1.11 3.91 11.41
C PRO A 107 -1.87 3.58 10.13
N TRP A 108 -1.18 2.98 9.14
CA TRP A 108 -1.82 2.54 7.90
C TRP A 108 -2.91 1.48 8.16
N GLN A 109 -2.61 0.46 8.96
CA GLN A 109 -3.58 -0.58 9.32
C GLN A 109 -4.79 -0.01 10.06
N TYR A 110 -4.59 0.95 10.96
CA TYR A 110 -5.69 1.60 11.68
C TYR A 110 -6.52 2.51 10.77
N ALA A 111 -5.89 3.27 9.88
CA ALA A 111 -6.61 4.08 8.90
C ALA A 111 -7.45 3.19 7.97
N PHE A 112 -6.89 2.06 7.51
CA PHE A 112 -7.62 1.10 6.68
C PHE A 112 -8.78 0.46 7.45
N LEU A 113 -8.56 0.05 8.70
CA LEU A 113 -9.63 -0.53 9.53
C LEU A 113 -10.75 0.49 9.81
N ALA A 114 -10.39 1.74 10.09
CA ALA A 114 -11.35 2.82 10.31
C ALA A 114 -12.16 3.13 9.05
N MET A 115 -11.52 3.11 7.87
CA MET A 115 -12.20 3.23 6.57
C MET A 115 -13.24 2.11 6.40
N VAL A 116 -12.82 0.84 6.54
CA VAL A 116 -13.74 -0.31 6.39
C VAL A 116 -14.90 -0.25 7.39
N LEU A 117 -14.62 0.11 8.66
CA LEU A 117 -15.68 0.28 9.66
C LEU A 117 -16.61 1.44 9.29
N GLY A 118 -16.06 2.54 8.79
CA GLY A 118 -16.81 3.69 8.25
C GLY A 118 -17.78 3.26 7.16
N ASP A 119 -17.31 2.52 6.15
CA ASP A 119 -18.12 2.00 5.04
C ASP A 119 -19.24 1.08 5.53
N VAL A 120 -18.97 0.22 6.52
CA VAL A 120 -19.99 -0.66 7.12
C VAL A 120 -21.06 0.16 7.83
N PHE A 121 -20.68 1.17 8.62
CA PHE A 121 -21.65 2.04 9.30
C PHE A 121 -22.43 2.90 8.32
N GLU A 122 -21.79 3.42 7.28
CA GLU A 122 -22.43 4.13 6.18
C GLU A 122 -23.53 3.27 5.54
N SER A 123 -23.20 2.03 5.20
CA SER A 123 -24.14 1.07 4.59
C SER A 123 -25.35 0.77 5.48
N LEU A 124 -25.17 0.76 6.80
CA LEU A 124 -26.24 0.52 7.78
C LEU A 124 -27.11 1.76 8.04
N LEU A 125 -26.61 2.96 7.73
CA LEU A 125 -27.20 4.25 8.11
C LEU A 125 -27.61 5.11 6.91
N LEU A 126 -27.72 4.49 5.73
CA LEU A 126 -27.86 5.13 4.41
C LEU A 126 -28.95 6.22 4.33
N ASP A 127 -30.08 6.04 5.03
CA ASP A 127 -31.23 6.97 5.02
C ASP A 127 -31.24 7.95 6.21
N THR A 128 -30.14 8.05 6.96
CA THR A 128 -30.05 8.87 8.18
C THR A 128 -29.08 10.02 8.01
N PRO A 129 -29.23 11.12 8.77
CA PRO A 129 -28.24 12.22 8.75
C PRO A 129 -26.85 11.79 9.22
N LEU A 130 -26.70 10.62 9.84
CA LEU A 130 -25.41 10.05 10.24
C LEU A 130 -24.62 9.50 9.05
N TYR A 131 -25.27 9.17 7.93
CA TYR A 131 -24.62 8.75 6.67
C TYR A 131 -23.49 9.70 6.29
N VAL A 132 -23.77 11.01 6.27
CA VAL A 132 -22.82 12.06 5.90
C VAL A 132 -21.54 12.00 6.73
N VAL A 133 -21.67 11.77 8.03
CA VAL A 133 -20.54 11.73 8.96
C VAL A 133 -19.66 10.53 8.65
N PHE A 134 -20.26 9.36 8.45
CA PHE A 134 -19.52 8.13 8.19
C PHE A 134 -18.90 8.09 6.79
N SER A 135 -19.61 8.60 5.78
CA SER A 135 -19.10 8.75 4.41
C SER A 135 -17.89 9.70 4.35
N THR A 136 -17.97 10.83 5.05
CA THR A 136 -16.84 11.78 5.15
C THR A 136 -15.66 11.15 5.90
N LEU A 137 -15.91 10.49 7.03
CA LEU A 137 -14.87 9.85 7.83
C LEU A 137 -14.17 8.74 7.06
N SER A 138 -14.93 7.88 6.37
CA SER A 138 -14.38 6.81 5.55
C SER A 138 -13.47 7.38 4.46
N THR A 139 -13.91 8.42 3.75
CA THR A 139 -13.11 9.08 2.71
C THR A 139 -11.82 9.70 3.24
N LEU A 140 -11.86 10.36 4.41
CA LEU A 140 -10.64 10.86 5.06
C LEU A 140 -9.68 9.73 5.44
N CYS A 141 -10.22 8.61 5.94
CA CYS A 141 -9.44 7.41 6.23
C CYS A 141 -8.87 6.77 4.96
N ALA A 142 -9.61 6.77 3.85
CA ALA A 142 -9.15 6.28 2.55
C ALA A 142 -7.97 7.11 2.03
N ILE A 143 -8.04 8.44 2.13
CA ILE A 143 -6.91 9.34 1.81
C ILE A 143 -5.69 8.98 2.66
N GLY A 144 -5.87 8.84 3.97
CA GLY A 144 -4.79 8.50 4.90
C GLY A 144 -4.18 7.14 4.61
N ALA A 145 -5.01 6.11 4.45
CA ALA A 145 -4.57 4.75 4.17
C ALA A 145 -3.90 4.63 2.79
N GLY A 146 -4.49 5.22 1.76
CA GLY A 146 -3.93 5.24 0.40
C GLY A 146 -2.61 6.00 0.32
N GLY A 147 -2.52 7.17 0.98
CA GLY A 147 -1.28 7.95 1.05
C GLY A 147 -0.15 7.20 1.75
N LEU A 148 -0.43 6.56 2.90
CA LEU A 148 0.55 5.75 3.62
C LEU A 148 0.96 4.50 2.83
N ALA A 149 0.02 3.84 2.13
CA ALA A 149 0.31 2.71 1.26
C ALA A 149 1.24 3.12 0.11
N CYS A 150 0.93 4.21 -0.59
CA CYS A 150 1.79 4.74 -1.65
C CYS A 150 3.18 5.11 -1.13
N PHE A 151 3.26 5.74 0.05
CA PHE A 151 4.55 6.03 0.68
C PHE A 151 5.36 4.77 0.98
N LEU A 152 4.74 3.73 1.54
CA LEU A 152 5.40 2.46 1.82
C LEU A 152 5.90 1.79 0.53
N VAL A 153 5.05 1.71 -0.50
CA VAL A 153 5.41 1.15 -1.82
C VAL A 153 6.62 1.89 -2.42
N PHE A 154 6.55 3.23 -2.44
CA PHE A 154 7.63 4.08 -2.93
C PHE A 154 8.94 3.86 -2.15
N ARG A 155 8.89 3.89 -0.82
CA ARG A 155 10.08 3.76 0.04
C ARG A 155 10.73 2.40 -0.10
N ILE A 156 9.95 1.31 -0.08
CA ILE A 156 10.48 -0.04 -0.28
C ILE A 156 11.13 -0.14 -1.67
N SER A 157 10.48 0.39 -2.71
CA SER A 157 11.00 0.35 -4.07
C SER A 157 12.33 1.10 -4.21
N ILE A 158 12.51 2.23 -3.51
CA ILE A 158 13.80 2.96 -3.46
C ILE A 158 14.85 2.22 -2.65
N MET A 159 14.47 1.68 -1.49
CA MET A 159 15.38 0.95 -0.62
C MET A 159 16.02 -0.23 -1.35
N GLN A 160 15.21 -1.01 -2.09
CA GLN A 160 15.69 -2.15 -2.87
C GLN A 160 16.64 -1.76 -4.03
N GLN A 161 16.52 -0.54 -4.57
CA GLN A 161 17.46 -0.06 -5.60
C GLN A 161 18.91 0.04 -5.10
N ARG A 162 19.13 0.29 -3.80
CA ARG A 162 20.50 0.37 -3.27
C ARG A 162 21.24 -0.98 -3.31
N PHE A 163 20.50 -2.08 -3.44
CA PHE A 163 21.05 -3.42 -3.58
C PHE A 163 21.27 -3.84 -5.06
N ALA A 164 20.75 -3.04 -6.01
CA ALA A 164 20.92 -3.25 -7.46
C ALA A 164 22.33 -3.03 -7.97
N VAL A 165 23.06 -2.12 -7.30
CA VAL A 165 24.27 -1.53 -7.86
C VAL A 165 25.38 -2.57 -7.73
N PRO A 166 26.03 -2.98 -8.85
CA PRO A 166 27.23 -3.81 -8.75
C PRO A 166 28.21 -3.04 -7.87
N GLN A 167 28.58 -3.59 -6.72
CA GLN A 167 29.69 -3.03 -5.96
C GLN A 167 30.89 -3.08 -6.90
N ARG A 168 31.35 -1.91 -7.35
CA ARG A 168 32.59 -1.77 -8.11
C ARG A 168 33.66 -2.34 -7.18
N LYS A 169 34.11 -3.58 -7.45
CA LYS A 169 35.24 -4.19 -6.74
C LYS A 169 36.38 -3.19 -6.87
N ARG A 170 36.66 -2.46 -5.79
CA ARG A 170 37.92 -1.74 -5.65
C ARG A 170 38.98 -2.83 -5.54
N GLY A 171 39.59 -3.13 -6.67
CA GLY A 171 40.90 -3.80 -6.70
C GLY A 171 41.98 -2.86 -6.20
#